data_AF-A0A7Y5KT18-F1
#
_entry.id   AF-A0A7Y5KT18-F1
#
_cell.length_a   1.000
_cell.length_b   1.000
_cell.length_c   1.000
_cell.angle_alpha   90.00
_cell.angle_beta   90.00
_cell.angle_gamma   90.00
#
_symmetry.space_group_name_H-M   'P 1'
#
loop_
_entity.id
_entity.type
_entity.pdbx_description
1 polymer ?
#
loop_
_entity_poly.entity_id
_entity_poly.type
_entity_poly.pdbx_seq_one_letter_code
_entity_poly.pdbx_strand_id
1 'polypeptide(L)'
;MFWVRALIGTSLTFTLAGLVACSSPESEPGTGGGGAATGGASAGGTGGDGGDGGAAPSCEAALDGECGTCMKDACCDALQACEADAACLACVQGEDGEACESTEETHERVDAFLTCRGGSCAEACIGGTEGECTHLLDGVVAAECGTCLESNCCEEVAACHSNDTCWVGCLTEFDEATCHGDPDGHALFHALSQCVAASCEVCAGPTIEPACDAPVEAPSAGACVTVAGNIACNPVTNDGCTDKGAACDVAQGGYACYPPPNDNALCEPCGEADGYCAAGTTCVAGVCARYCCDDGDCGAGHCDQESVTLEGGVGICVAAGG
;
A
#
# COMPACT_ATOMS: atom_id res chain seq x y z
N MET A 1 23.49 -28.62 -12.51
CA MET A 1 22.70 -27.39 -12.27
C MET A 1 21.27 -27.82 -12.02
N PHE A 2 20.98 -28.09 -10.76
CA PHE A 2 19.66 -28.49 -10.25
C PHE A 2 19.17 -27.29 -9.44
N TRP A 3 18.09 -26.65 -9.88
CA TRP A 3 17.32 -25.75 -9.04
C TRP A 3 16.17 -26.56 -8.44
N VAL A 4 16.23 -26.78 -7.13
CA VAL A 4 15.14 -27.35 -6.34
C VAL A 4 14.24 -26.19 -5.96
N ARG A 5 13.03 -26.14 -6.54
CA ARG A 5 11.91 -25.36 -6.02
C ARG A 5 11.58 -25.91 -4.62
N ALA A 6 11.86 -25.14 -3.58
CA ALA A 6 11.29 -25.37 -2.26
C ALA A 6 9.85 -24.84 -2.29
N LEU A 7 8.89 -25.75 -2.46
CA LEU A 7 7.49 -25.52 -2.12
C LEU A 7 7.39 -25.52 -0.59
N ILE A 8 7.37 -24.34 0.02
CA ILE A 8 6.84 -24.18 1.38
C ILE A 8 5.37 -23.82 1.20
N GLY A 9 4.51 -24.81 1.43
CA GLY A 9 3.07 -24.62 1.51
C GLY A 9 2.69 -24.01 2.85
N THR A 10 2.99 -22.73 3.03
CA THR A 10 2.24 -21.87 3.95
C THR A 10 1.12 -21.28 3.11
N SER A 11 -0.12 -21.69 3.36
CA SER A 11 -1.27 -20.90 2.93
C SER A 11 -1.21 -19.59 3.71
N LEU A 12 -0.47 -18.60 3.19
CA LEU A 12 -0.66 -17.22 3.61
C LEU A 12 -2.07 -16.87 3.17
N THR A 13 -3.00 -16.83 4.13
CA THR A 13 -4.24 -16.11 3.95
C THR A 13 -3.85 -14.65 3.92
N PHE A 14 -3.61 -14.11 2.71
CA PHE A 14 -3.34 -12.69 2.54
C PHE A 14 -4.62 -11.93 2.90
N THR A 15 -4.56 -11.12 3.95
CA THR A 15 -5.60 -10.15 4.26
C THR A 15 -5.54 -9.05 3.20
N LEU A 16 -6.68 -8.72 2.60
CA LEU A 16 -6.80 -7.67 1.57
C LEU A 16 -6.41 -6.27 2.06
N ALA A 17 -6.09 -6.11 3.35
CA ALA A 17 -5.51 -4.88 3.90
C ALA A 17 -4.28 -4.41 3.08
N GLY A 18 -3.49 -5.34 2.52
CA GLY A 18 -2.38 -5.01 1.63
C GLY A 18 -2.78 -4.45 0.25
N LEU A 19 -3.96 -4.80 -0.27
CA LEU A 19 -4.46 -4.30 -1.56
C LEU A 19 -4.89 -2.83 -1.49
N VAL A 20 -5.40 -2.38 -0.33
CA VAL A 20 -5.66 -0.95 -0.11
C VAL A 20 -4.34 -0.18 0.04
N ALA A 21 -3.28 -0.84 0.53
CA ALA A 21 -1.95 -0.25 0.70
C ALA A 21 -1.13 -0.15 -0.61
N CYS A 22 -1.54 -0.80 -1.71
CA CYS A 22 -0.91 -0.61 -3.04
C CYS A 22 -1.11 0.80 -3.63
N SER A 23 -1.78 1.71 -2.91
CA SER A 23 -1.82 3.14 -3.24
C SER A 23 -0.57 3.91 -2.83
N SER A 24 0.46 3.27 -2.23
CA SER A 24 1.82 3.84 -2.07
C SER A 24 2.83 2.77 -1.60
N PRO A 25 3.78 2.31 -2.42
CA PRO A 25 5.00 1.71 -1.88
C PRO A 25 5.95 2.82 -1.41
N GLU A 26 6.45 2.62 -0.19
CA GLU A 26 7.40 3.50 0.49
C GLU A 26 8.70 3.62 -0.34
N SER A 27 8.94 4.80 -0.89
CA SER A 27 10.22 5.13 -1.53
C SER A 27 11.35 5.07 -0.51
N GLU A 28 12.38 4.26 -0.76
CA GLU A 28 13.56 4.20 0.12
C GLU A 28 14.15 5.61 0.34
N PRO A 29 14.56 5.98 1.57
CA PRO A 29 15.02 7.33 1.86
C PRO A 29 16.32 7.64 1.12
N GLY A 30 16.20 8.45 0.06
CA GLY A 30 17.31 9.11 -0.60
C GLY A 30 18.13 9.90 0.42
N THR A 31 19.42 9.59 0.52
CA THR A 31 20.36 10.21 1.47
C THR A 31 20.65 11.67 1.07
N GLY A 32 19.77 12.59 1.46
CA GLY A 32 19.88 14.03 1.21
C GLY A 32 20.74 14.75 2.26
N GLY A 33 21.94 15.19 1.87
CA GLY A 33 22.84 15.96 2.73
C GLY A 33 22.30 17.34 3.11
N GLY A 34 22.19 17.59 4.43
CA GLY A 34 21.69 18.84 5.00
C GLY A 34 22.57 20.05 4.72
N GLY A 35 22.00 21.05 4.04
CA GLY A 35 22.50 22.41 3.94
C GLY A 35 21.57 23.38 4.65
N ALA A 36 22.00 23.93 5.77
CA ALA A 36 21.26 24.92 6.55
C ALA A 36 21.13 26.26 5.79
N ALA A 37 19.93 26.84 5.76
CA ALA A 37 19.74 28.25 5.48
C ALA A 37 18.59 28.85 6.30
N THR A 38 18.92 29.99 6.88
CA THR A 38 18.19 30.86 7.80
C THR A 38 16.94 31.53 7.21
N GLY A 39 16.00 31.86 8.09
CA GLY A 39 14.70 32.43 7.76
C GLY A 39 14.69 33.82 7.14
N GLY A 40 13.54 34.13 6.55
CA GLY A 40 13.16 35.44 6.05
C GLY A 40 11.64 35.53 5.95
N ALA A 41 11.04 36.36 6.80
CA ALA A 41 9.62 36.71 6.71
C ALA A 41 9.39 37.73 5.59
N SER A 42 8.30 37.60 4.82
CA SER A 42 7.49 38.76 4.41
C SER A 42 6.23 38.42 3.60
N ALA A 43 5.17 39.11 4.02
CA ALA A 43 4.15 39.83 3.23
C ALA A 43 3.19 39.05 2.31
N GLY A 44 1.91 39.19 2.66
CA GLY A 44 0.79 38.85 1.80
C GLY A 44 0.76 39.67 0.52
N GLY A 45 0.44 38.97 -0.57
CA GLY A 45 -0.01 39.54 -1.83
C GLY A 45 -1.40 39.02 -2.12
N THR A 46 -2.39 39.91 -2.01
CA THR A 46 -3.69 39.75 -2.67
C THR A 46 -3.59 40.48 -4.00
N GLY A 47 -3.90 39.80 -5.11
CA GLY A 47 -4.12 40.44 -6.40
C GLY A 47 -3.57 39.65 -7.58
N GLY A 48 -4.46 39.21 -8.46
CA GLY A 48 -4.07 38.70 -9.77
C GLY A 48 -5.12 37.96 -10.60
N ASP A 49 -6.42 38.26 -10.51
CA ASP A 49 -7.37 37.80 -11.54
C ASP A 49 -7.15 38.60 -12.83
N GLY A 50 -6.42 38.02 -13.77
CA GLY A 50 -6.25 38.60 -15.10
C GLY A 50 -5.16 37.93 -15.92
N GLY A 51 -5.54 36.93 -16.74
CA GLY A 51 -4.62 36.35 -17.71
C GLY A 51 -5.26 35.25 -18.57
N ASP A 52 -5.57 35.63 -19.81
CA ASP A 52 -5.81 34.82 -21.00
C ASP A 52 -6.93 33.76 -21.00
N GLY A 53 -7.94 34.02 -21.84
CA GLY A 53 -8.86 33.02 -22.38
C GLY A 53 -8.15 32.08 -23.35
N GLY A 54 -7.13 31.36 -22.85
CA GLY A 54 -6.62 30.16 -23.50
C GLY A 54 -7.80 29.22 -23.67
N ALA A 55 -7.99 28.73 -24.90
CA ALA A 55 -8.97 27.68 -25.16
C ALA A 55 -8.77 26.60 -24.08
N ALA A 56 -9.85 26.22 -23.40
CA ALA A 56 -9.80 25.13 -22.43
C ALA A 56 -9.04 23.99 -23.10
N PRO A 57 -7.96 23.46 -22.49
CA PRO A 57 -7.26 22.31 -23.03
C PRO A 57 -8.33 21.27 -23.37
N SER A 58 -8.40 20.92 -24.64
CA SER A 58 -9.39 19.99 -25.13
C SER A 58 -8.83 18.59 -24.96
N CYS A 59 -9.64 17.66 -24.44
CA CYS A 59 -9.38 16.21 -24.45
C CYS A 59 -9.38 15.63 -25.88
N GLU A 60 -8.73 16.30 -26.81
CA GLU A 60 -8.36 15.76 -28.10
C GLU A 60 -7.05 14.99 -27.90
N ALA A 61 -7.11 13.97 -27.04
CA ALA A 61 -5.98 13.16 -26.67
C ALA A 61 -5.48 12.29 -27.82
N ALA A 62 -4.27 11.77 -27.67
CA ALA A 62 -3.59 10.89 -28.62
C ALA A 62 -4.18 9.47 -28.76
N LEU A 63 -5.22 9.15 -27.98
CA LEU A 63 -5.88 7.84 -28.03
C LEU A 63 -6.91 7.81 -29.18
N ASP A 64 -6.72 6.86 -30.09
CA ASP A 64 -7.64 6.65 -31.21
C ASP A 64 -8.76 5.64 -30.86
N GLY A 65 -9.83 5.64 -31.65
CA GLY A 65 -10.86 4.60 -31.62
C GLY A 65 -11.87 4.74 -30.47
N GLU A 66 -12.44 3.59 -30.08
CA GLU A 66 -13.50 3.51 -29.06
C GLU A 66 -12.96 3.89 -27.68
N CYS A 67 -11.75 3.44 -27.33
CA CYS A 67 -11.07 3.85 -26.11
C CYS A 67 -10.88 5.37 -26.02
N GLY A 68 -10.33 5.98 -27.07
CA GLY A 68 -10.11 7.44 -27.11
C GLY A 68 -11.41 8.23 -26.97
N THR A 69 -12.49 7.73 -27.57
CA THR A 69 -13.83 8.32 -27.41
C THR A 69 -14.32 8.21 -25.97
N CYS A 70 -14.20 7.03 -25.35
CA CYS A 70 -14.60 6.84 -23.96
C CYS A 70 -13.78 7.71 -23.00
N MET A 71 -12.45 7.69 -23.11
CA MET A 71 -11.56 8.47 -22.25
C MET A 71 -11.83 9.97 -22.38
N LYS A 72 -12.14 10.44 -23.59
CA LYS A 72 -12.54 11.84 -23.82
C LYS A 72 -13.87 12.19 -23.15
N ASP A 73 -14.85 11.30 -23.21
CA ASP A 73 -16.21 11.60 -22.75
C ASP A 73 -16.35 11.39 -21.23
N ALA A 74 -15.68 10.38 -20.66
CA ALA A 74 -15.81 9.98 -19.26
C ALA A 74 -14.60 10.36 -18.38
N CYS A 75 -13.39 10.44 -18.96
CA CYS A 75 -12.13 10.54 -18.22
C CYS A 75 -11.31 11.79 -18.55
N CYS A 76 -11.96 12.83 -19.06
CA CYS A 76 -11.28 13.97 -19.66
C CYS A 76 -10.27 14.64 -18.72
N ASP A 77 -10.66 14.89 -17.47
CA ASP A 77 -9.82 15.57 -16.50
C ASP A 77 -8.56 14.74 -16.16
N ALA A 78 -8.71 13.43 -15.92
CA ALA A 78 -7.60 12.52 -15.64
C ALA A 78 -6.65 12.39 -16.84
N LEU A 79 -7.21 12.29 -18.04
CA LEU A 79 -6.45 12.24 -19.29
C LEU A 79 -5.59 13.48 -19.50
N GLN A 80 -6.16 14.68 -19.33
CA GLN A 80 -5.41 15.93 -19.47
C GLN A 80 -4.33 16.07 -18.39
N ALA A 81 -4.64 15.70 -17.15
CA ALA A 81 -3.68 15.76 -16.06
C ALA A 81 -2.47 14.86 -16.33
N CYS A 82 -2.71 13.66 -16.85
CA CYS A 82 -1.64 12.75 -17.26
C CYS A 82 -0.87 13.27 -18.49
N GLU A 83 -1.53 13.80 -19.52
CA GLU A 83 -0.87 14.35 -20.72
C GLU A 83 0.03 15.55 -20.42
N ALA A 84 -0.28 16.31 -19.37
CA ALA A 84 0.55 17.41 -18.91
C ALA A 84 1.83 16.95 -18.18
N ASP A 85 1.95 15.66 -17.87
CA ASP A 85 3.05 15.03 -17.15
C ASP A 85 3.76 13.96 -17.98
N ALA A 86 4.99 14.26 -18.40
CA ALA A 86 5.77 13.33 -19.23
C ALA A 86 6.06 11.98 -18.52
N ALA A 87 6.16 11.96 -17.19
CA ALA A 87 6.38 10.74 -16.43
C ALA A 87 5.10 9.89 -16.37
N CYS A 88 3.94 10.53 -16.19
CA CYS A 88 2.64 9.85 -16.29
C CYS A 88 2.47 9.20 -17.67
N LEU A 89 2.76 9.94 -18.75
CA LEU A 89 2.67 9.42 -20.12
C LEU A 89 3.60 8.22 -20.35
N ALA A 90 4.86 8.29 -19.92
CA ALA A 90 5.81 7.19 -20.05
C ALA A 90 5.32 5.94 -19.30
N CYS A 91 4.75 6.12 -18.10
CA CYS A 91 4.15 5.06 -17.30
C CYS A 91 2.94 4.41 -18.01
N VAL A 92 1.90 5.17 -18.34
CA VAL A 92 0.63 4.60 -18.85
C VAL A 92 0.73 4.04 -20.26
N GLN A 93 1.84 4.32 -20.96
CA GLN A 93 2.20 3.74 -22.25
C GLN A 93 3.12 2.51 -22.12
N GLY A 94 3.54 2.16 -20.90
CA GLY A 94 4.45 1.05 -20.63
C GLY A 94 5.89 1.30 -21.12
N GLU A 95 6.29 2.57 -21.29
CA GLU A 95 7.64 2.93 -21.69
C GLU A 95 8.61 2.90 -20.50
N ASP A 96 8.13 3.27 -19.31
CA ASP A 96 8.92 3.33 -18.08
C ASP A 96 8.02 3.08 -16.84
N GLY A 97 8.14 1.90 -16.24
CA GLY A 97 7.38 1.54 -15.03
C GLY A 97 7.84 2.29 -13.78
N GLU A 98 9.10 2.73 -13.72
CA GLU A 98 9.61 3.53 -12.58
C GLU A 98 9.06 4.97 -12.63
N ALA A 99 8.65 5.43 -13.83
CA ALA A 99 8.05 6.76 -13.98
C ALA A 99 6.69 6.90 -13.28
N CYS A 100 5.98 5.79 -13.06
CA CYS A 100 4.66 5.76 -12.42
C CYS A 100 4.67 6.37 -11.01
N GLU A 101 5.81 6.28 -10.31
CA GLU A 101 5.96 6.69 -8.91
C GLU A 101 7.08 7.71 -8.73
N SER A 102 7.47 8.38 -9.82
CA SER A 102 8.58 9.33 -9.79
C SER A 102 8.35 10.51 -8.83
N THR A 103 7.08 10.87 -8.59
CA THR A 103 6.63 11.80 -7.55
C THR A 103 5.23 11.41 -7.08
N GLU A 104 4.85 11.84 -5.88
CA GLU A 104 3.47 11.71 -5.35
C GLU A 104 2.43 12.30 -6.32
N GLU A 105 2.69 13.50 -6.85
CA GLU A 105 1.79 14.17 -7.80
C GLU A 105 1.66 13.39 -9.13
N THR A 106 2.74 12.77 -9.60
CA THR A 106 2.69 11.89 -10.78
C THR A 106 1.89 10.62 -10.49
N HIS A 107 2.07 10.02 -9.31
CA HIS A 107 1.33 8.83 -8.91
C HIS A 107 -0.19 9.09 -8.84
N GLU A 108 -0.62 10.20 -8.23
CA GLU A 108 -2.04 10.60 -8.19
C GLU A 108 -2.64 10.77 -9.60
N ARG A 109 -1.86 11.29 -10.56
CA ARG A 109 -2.30 11.45 -11.96
C ARG A 109 -2.40 10.11 -12.67
N VAL A 110 -1.43 9.22 -12.45
CA VAL A 110 -1.42 7.85 -12.99
C VAL A 110 -2.61 7.07 -12.46
N ASP A 111 -2.86 7.09 -11.14
CA ASP A 111 -3.99 6.44 -10.48
C ASP A 111 -5.31 6.91 -11.10
N ALA A 112 -5.55 8.24 -11.13
CA ALA A 112 -6.77 8.79 -11.72
C ALA A 112 -6.99 8.35 -13.19
N PHE A 113 -5.91 8.28 -13.98
CA PHE A 113 -5.97 7.81 -15.37
C PHE A 113 -6.29 6.31 -15.45
N LEU A 114 -5.55 5.48 -14.72
CA LEU A 114 -5.65 4.02 -14.74
C LEU A 114 -7.00 3.55 -14.18
N THR A 115 -7.48 4.15 -13.09
CA THR A 115 -8.81 3.91 -12.55
C THR A 115 -9.90 4.19 -13.58
N CYS A 116 -9.82 5.30 -14.32
CA CYS A 116 -10.86 5.63 -15.29
C CYS A 116 -10.83 4.71 -16.52
N ARG A 117 -9.61 4.37 -16.99
CA ARG A 117 -9.37 3.41 -18.09
C ARG A 117 -9.84 2.00 -17.74
N GLY A 118 -9.52 1.52 -16.54
CA GLY A 118 -9.86 0.18 -16.05
C GLY A 118 -11.25 0.03 -15.47
N GLY A 119 -11.92 1.15 -15.14
CA GLY A 119 -13.30 1.20 -14.68
C GLY A 119 -14.25 1.55 -15.83
N SER A 120 -14.69 2.80 -15.87
CA SER A 120 -15.74 3.26 -16.81
C SER A 120 -15.44 3.06 -18.30
N CYS A 121 -14.16 2.90 -18.66
CA CYS A 121 -13.73 2.67 -20.05
C CYS A 121 -13.12 1.29 -20.30
N ALA A 122 -13.23 0.34 -19.38
CA ALA A 122 -12.58 -0.96 -19.49
C ALA A 122 -12.96 -1.73 -20.76
N GLU A 123 -14.26 -1.75 -21.09
CA GLU A 123 -14.77 -2.40 -22.31
C GLU A 123 -14.16 -1.78 -23.56
N ALA A 124 -14.14 -0.45 -23.65
CA ALA A 124 -13.66 0.28 -24.82
C ALA A 124 -12.12 0.27 -24.96
N CYS A 125 -11.40 0.21 -23.84
CA CYS A 125 -9.94 0.33 -23.80
C CYS A 125 -9.19 -0.99 -23.73
N ILE A 126 -9.70 -1.93 -22.93
CA ILE A 126 -9.00 -3.18 -22.59
C ILE A 126 -9.71 -4.38 -23.24
N GLY A 127 -10.93 -4.18 -23.75
CA GLY A 127 -11.78 -5.26 -24.24
C GLY A 127 -12.37 -6.08 -23.10
N GLY A 128 -12.52 -5.48 -21.91
CA GLY A 128 -13.10 -6.10 -20.72
C GLY A 128 -14.46 -6.73 -21.07
N THR A 129 -14.64 -7.98 -20.69
CA THR A 129 -15.88 -8.71 -20.96
C THR A 129 -16.76 -8.71 -19.71
N GLU A 130 -18.07 -8.55 -19.91
CA GLU A 130 -19.06 -9.05 -18.95
C GLU A 130 -18.71 -10.52 -18.61
N GLY A 131 -18.45 -10.79 -17.33
CA GLY A 131 -18.07 -12.13 -16.87
C GLY A 131 -18.72 -12.45 -15.53
N GLU A 132 -18.83 -13.74 -15.23
CA GLU A 132 -19.28 -14.20 -13.92
C GLU A 132 -18.08 -14.23 -12.97
N CYS A 133 -18.18 -13.54 -11.83
CA CYS A 133 -17.14 -13.49 -10.80
C CYS A 133 -17.29 -14.57 -9.72
N THR A 134 -18.38 -15.35 -9.75
CA THR A 134 -18.71 -16.34 -8.71
C THR A 134 -17.57 -17.34 -8.52
N HIS A 135 -17.12 -17.52 -7.28
CA HIS A 135 -16.05 -18.44 -6.86
C HIS A 135 -14.65 -18.11 -7.41
N LEU A 136 -14.45 -17.02 -8.14
CA LEU A 136 -13.11 -16.66 -8.63
C LEU A 136 -12.17 -16.27 -7.49
N LEU A 137 -12.72 -15.77 -6.38
CA LEU A 137 -11.98 -15.29 -5.23
C LEU A 137 -11.80 -16.36 -4.12
N ASP A 138 -12.29 -17.58 -4.35
CA ASP A 138 -12.21 -18.66 -3.37
C ASP A 138 -10.74 -19.01 -3.07
N GLY A 139 -10.30 -18.72 -1.84
CA GLY A 139 -8.92 -18.96 -1.40
C GLY A 139 -7.92 -17.88 -1.83
N VAL A 140 -8.37 -16.85 -2.53
CA VAL A 140 -7.58 -15.63 -2.81
C VAL A 140 -7.78 -14.63 -1.67
N VAL A 141 -9.03 -14.47 -1.21
CA VAL A 141 -9.41 -13.47 -0.20
C VAL A 141 -10.20 -14.12 0.93
N ALA A 142 -10.37 -13.42 2.05
CA ALA A 142 -11.26 -13.86 3.13
C ALA A 142 -12.71 -14.03 2.61
N ALA A 143 -13.41 -15.09 3.02
CA ALA A 143 -14.72 -15.44 2.47
C ALA A 143 -15.77 -14.31 2.53
N GLU A 144 -15.74 -13.50 3.60
CA GLU A 144 -16.64 -12.35 3.77
C GLU A 144 -16.34 -11.25 2.74
N CYS A 145 -15.06 -11.00 2.48
CA CYS A 145 -14.62 -10.10 1.41
C CYS A 145 -15.00 -10.64 0.04
N GLY A 146 -14.77 -11.94 -0.23
CA GLY A 146 -15.16 -12.58 -1.49
C GLY A 146 -16.66 -12.43 -1.78
N THR A 147 -17.50 -12.66 -0.76
CA THR A 147 -18.96 -12.45 -0.87
C THR A 147 -19.32 -11.00 -1.21
N CYS A 148 -18.62 -10.04 -0.60
CA CYS A 148 -18.84 -8.63 -0.89
C CYS A 148 -18.43 -8.26 -2.32
N LEU A 149 -17.24 -8.70 -2.75
CA LEU A 149 -16.70 -8.40 -4.08
C LEU A 149 -17.55 -9.04 -5.18
N GLU A 150 -18.02 -10.27 -4.98
CA GLU A 150 -18.94 -10.93 -5.92
C GLU A 150 -20.28 -10.18 -6.04
N SER A 151 -20.72 -9.51 -4.97
CA SER A 151 -22.00 -8.80 -4.96
C SER A 151 -21.90 -7.38 -5.52
N ASN A 152 -20.78 -6.68 -5.28
CA ASN A 152 -20.67 -5.24 -5.55
C ASN A 152 -19.60 -4.86 -6.59
N CYS A 153 -18.62 -5.75 -6.84
CA CYS A 153 -17.46 -5.51 -7.69
C CYS A 153 -17.26 -6.62 -8.73
N CYS A 154 -18.36 -7.27 -9.13
CA CYS A 154 -18.29 -8.48 -9.94
C CYS A 154 -17.67 -8.22 -11.32
N GLU A 155 -17.95 -7.07 -11.90
CA GLU A 155 -17.44 -6.67 -13.21
C GLU A 155 -15.92 -6.46 -13.15
N GLU A 156 -15.42 -5.74 -12.14
CA GLU A 156 -14.00 -5.49 -11.93
C GLU A 156 -13.23 -6.79 -11.62
N VAL A 157 -13.82 -7.68 -10.79
CA VAL A 157 -13.23 -9.00 -10.50
C VAL A 157 -13.14 -9.83 -11.77
N ALA A 158 -14.21 -9.91 -12.56
CA ALA A 158 -14.23 -10.68 -13.79
C ALA A 158 -13.26 -10.12 -14.84
N ALA A 159 -13.21 -8.79 -14.98
CA ALA A 159 -12.26 -8.12 -15.87
C ALA A 159 -10.82 -8.39 -15.45
N CYS A 160 -10.48 -8.21 -14.16
CA CYS A 160 -9.14 -8.51 -13.64
C CYS A 160 -8.77 -9.98 -13.84
N HIS A 161 -9.67 -10.92 -13.52
CA HIS A 161 -9.42 -12.35 -13.71
C HIS A 161 -9.20 -12.72 -15.19
N SER A 162 -9.82 -12.01 -16.13
CA SER A 162 -9.62 -12.24 -17.57
C SER A 162 -8.26 -11.76 -18.09
N ASN A 163 -7.51 -10.98 -17.30
CA ASN A 163 -6.19 -10.45 -17.63
C ASN A 163 -5.13 -11.06 -16.69
N ASP A 164 -4.23 -11.89 -17.24
CA ASP A 164 -3.20 -12.58 -16.44
C ASP A 164 -2.29 -11.61 -15.67
N THR A 165 -2.01 -10.41 -16.20
CA THR A 165 -1.19 -9.42 -15.49
C THR A 165 -1.92 -8.87 -14.27
N CYS A 166 -3.20 -8.52 -14.40
CA CYS A 166 -4.00 -8.08 -13.25
C CYS A 166 -4.13 -9.19 -12.22
N TRP A 167 -4.56 -10.39 -12.66
CA TRP A 167 -4.87 -11.48 -11.74
C TRP A 167 -3.62 -12.09 -11.09
N VAL A 168 -2.65 -12.49 -11.91
CA VAL A 168 -1.43 -13.15 -11.41
C VAL A 168 -0.44 -12.10 -10.92
N GLY A 169 -0.08 -11.16 -11.79
CA GLY A 169 0.96 -10.17 -11.49
C GLY A 169 0.61 -9.24 -10.34
N CYS A 170 -0.54 -8.57 -10.41
CA CYS A 170 -0.93 -7.55 -9.42
C CYS A 170 -1.65 -8.15 -8.19
N LEU A 171 -2.66 -9.00 -8.39
CA LEU A 171 -3.57 -9.40 -7.30
C LEU A 171 -3.06 -10.58 -6.46
N THR A 172 -2.47 -11.61 -7.07
CA THR A 172 -2.16 -12.86 -6.36
C THR A 172 -0.67 -13.06 -6.04
N GLU A 173 0.24 -12.65 -6.93
CA GLU A 173 1.69 -12.76 -6.71
C GLU A 173 2.33 -11.45 -6.20
N PHE A 174 1.68 -10.30 -6.41
CA PHE A 174 2.20 -8.97 -6.09
C PHE A 174 3.61 -8.73 -6.67
N ASP A 175 3.84 -9.20 -7.89
CA ASP A 175 5.10 -8.97 -8.60
C ASP A 175 5.06 -7.60 -9.26
N GLU A 176 5.67 -6.61 -8.60
CA GLU A 176 5.69 -5.20 -9.02
C GLU A 176 6.14 -5.03 -10.48
N ALA A 177 7.21 -5.74 -10.88
CA ALA A 177 7.73 -5.65 -12.24
C ALA A 177 6.74 -6.18 -13.30
N THR A 178 6.03 -7.26 -13.00
CA THR A 178 4.99 -7.81 -13.87
C THR A 178 3.78 -6.89 -13.89
N CYS A 179 3.33 -6.42 -12.73
CA CYS A 179 2.16 -5.56 -12.60
C CYS A 179 2.37 -4.22 -13.35
N HIS A 180 3.50 -3.55 -13.14
CA HIS A 180 3.82 -2.28 -13.78
C HIS A 180 4.26 -2.45 -15.24
N GLY A 181 4.60 -3.67 -15.67
CA GLY A 181 5.00 -3.99 -17.04
C GLY A 181 3.84 -4.02 -18.05
N ASP A 182 2.58 -4.02 -17.59
CA ASP A 182 1.39 -4.02 -18.44
C ASP A 182 0.36 -2.98 -17.96
N PRO A 183 0.22 -1.84 -18.65
CA PRO A 183 -0.68 -0.77 -18.23
C PRO A 183 -2.16 -1.18 -18.26
N ASP A 184 -2.55 -2.19 -19.05
CA ASP A 184 -3.94 -2.67 -19.06
C ASP A 184 -4.25 -3.51 -17.82
N GLY A 185 -3.37 -4.46 -17.48
CA GLY A 185 -3.49 -5.24 -16.25
C GLY A 185 -3.46 -4.35 -15.01
N HIS A 186 -2.57 -3.36 -14.99
CA HIS A 186 -2.48 -2.39 -13.90
C HIS A 186 -3.74 -1.53 -13.79
N ALA A 187 -4.30 -1.05 -14.91
CA ALA A 187 -5.55 -0.30 -14.91
C ALA A 187 -6.72 -1.10 -14.30
N LEU A 188 -6.86 -2.38 -14.66
CA LEU A 188 -7.89 -3.25 -14.09
C LEU A 188 -7.71 -3.45 -12.59
N PHE A 189 -6.46 -3.53 -12.12
CA PHE A 189 -6.15 -3.64 -10.71
C PHE A 189 -6.59 -2.39 -9.94
N HIS A 190 -6.27 -1.18 -10.44
CA HIS A 190 -6.73 0.07 -9.83
C HIS A 190 -8.26 0.18 -9.78
N ALA A 191 -8.95 -0.22 -10.85
CA ALA A 191 -10.42 -0.22 -10.87
C ALA A 191 -11.00 -1.19 -9.82
N LEU A 192 -10.45 -2.41 -9.72
CA LEU A 192 -10.83 -3.37 -8.69
C LEU A 192 -10.59 -2.82 -7.28
N SER A 193 -9.40 -2.26 -7.02
CA SER A 193 -9.04 -1.66 -5.73
C SER A 193 -9.96 -0.50 -5.35
N GLN A 194 -10.33 0.35 -6.32
CA GLN A 194 -11.31 1.42 -6.09
C GLN A 194 -12.69 0.86 -5.71
N CYS A 195 -13.17 -0.18 -6.41
CA CYS A 195 -14.45 -0.79 -6.08
C CYS A 195 -14.42 -1.43 -4.68
N VAL A 196 -13.33 -2.12 -4.33
CA VAL A 196 -13.11 -2.70 -3.00
C VAL A 196 -13.24 -1.60 -1.94
N ALA A 197 -12.50 -0.50 -2.10
CA ALA A 197 -12.48 0.61 -1.15
C ALA A 197 -13.86 1.29 -1.01
N ALA A 198 -14.60 1.42 -2.12
CA ALA A 198 -15.90 2.08 -2.13
C ALA A 198 -17.04 1.21 -1.56
N SER A 199 -16.97 -0.11 -1.77
CA SER A 199 -18.13 -1.00 -1.59
C SER A 199 -17.92 -2.11 -0.58
N CYS A 200 -16.67 -2.40 -0.20
CA CYS A 200 -16.32 -3.58 0.58
C CYS A 200 -15.35 -3.27 1.72
N GLU A 201 -15.79 -2.46 2.69
CA GLU A 201 -15.06 -2.18 3.93
C GLU A 201 -14.63 -3.46 4.67
N VAL A 202 -15.41 -4.54 4.57
CA VAL A 202 -15.08 -5.87 5.12
C VAL A 202 -13.77 -6.46 4.56
N CYS A 203 -13.33 -6.00 3.39
CA CYS A 203 -12.06 -6.40 2.80
C CYS A 203 -10.85 -5.74 3.45
N ALA A 204 -11.01 -4.62 4.16
CA ALA A 204 -9.91 -3.95 4.86
C ALA A 204 -9.31 -4.81 6.00
N GLY A 205 -9.93 -5.95 6.30
CA GLY A 205 -9.54 -6.82 7.40
C GLY A 205 -10.06 -6.31 8.74
N PRO A 206 -9.75 -7.00 9.84
CA PRO A 206 -10.09 -6.51 11.17
C PRO A 206 -9.34 -5.19 11.43
N THR A 207 -10.05 -4.18 11.92
CA THR A 207 -9.39 -2.97 12.43
C THR A 207 -8.57 -3.36 13.66
N ILE A 208 -7.26 -3.17 13.57
CA ILE A 208 -6.34 -3.41 14.67
C ILE A 208 -6.31 -2.15 15.54
N GLU A 209 -7.00 -2.19 16.68
CA GLU A 209 -6.90 -1.13 17.70
C GLU A 209 -5.74 -1.47 18.65
N PRO A 210 -4.64 -0.69 18.71
CA PRO A 210 -3.53 -1.00 19.58
C PRO A 210 -3.92 -0.92 21.07
N ALA A 211 -3.38 -1.81 21.90
CA ALA A 211 -3.56 -1.73 23.35
C ALA A 211 -2.72 -0.57 23.93
N CYS A 212 -3.29 0.63 23.97
CA CYS A 212 -2.59 1.86 24.39
C CYS A 212 -2.16 1.89 25.87
N ASP A 213 -2.58 0.91 26.66
CA ASP A 213 -2.17 0.71 28.05
C ASP A 213 -1.11 -0.39 28.23
N ALA A 214 -0.56 -0.92 27.12
CA ALA A 214 0.54 -1.87 27.16
C ALA A 214 1.77 -1.29 27.90
N PRO A 215 2.41 -2.04 28.80
CA PRO A 215 3.55 -1.56 29.58
C PRO A 215 4.75 -1.19 28.69
N VAL A 216 5.46 -0.13 29.10
CA VAL A 216 6.69 0.32 28.43
C VAL A 216 7.82 -0.73 28.53
N GLU A 217 7.82 -1.53 29.59
CA GLU A 217 8.70 -2.70 29.73
C GLU A 217 7.84 -3.95 29.59
N ALA A 218 8.06 -4.71 28.52
CA ALA A 218 7.36 -5.98 28.28
C ALA A 218 7.77 -7.02 29.35
N PRO A 219 6.85 -7.57 30.17
CA PRO A 219 7.15 -8.59 31.15
C PRO A 219 7.82 -9.85 30.60
N SER A 220 7.57 -10.20 29.33
CA SER A 220 8.24 -11.30 28.65
C SER A 220 9.73 -11.06 28.43
N ALA A 221 10.18 -9.81 28.50
CA ALA A 221 11.53 -9.37 28.13
C ALA A 221 11.98 -9.90 26.75
N GLY A 222 11.04 -10.02 25.81
CA GLY A 222 11.32 -10.48 24.45
C GLY A 222 11.77 -11.94 24.36
N ALA A 223 11.42 -12.78 25.34
CA ALA A 223 11.87 -14.18 25.44
C ALA A 223 11.44 -15.07 24.25
N CYS A 224 10.44 -14.66 23.47
CA CYS A 224 10.05 -15.34 22.23
C CYS A 224 11.08 -15.18 21.11
N VAL A 225 11.89 -14.11 21.12
CA VAL A 225 12.81 -13.79 20.03
C VAL A 225 14.19 -14.39 20.27
N THR A 226 14.66 -15.18 19.31
CA THR A 226 16.06 -15.62 19.25
C THR A 226 16.79 -14.87 18.15
N VAL A 227 17.72 -13.99 18.53
CA VAL A 227 18.55 -13.22 17.58
C VAL A 227 19.51 -14.17 16.85
N ALA A 228 19.19 -14.48 15.58
CA ALA A 228 19.97 -15.33 14.69
C ALA A 228 19.54 -15.15 13.23
N GLY A 229 20.45 -15.42 12.29
CA GLY A 229 20.13 -15.35 10.86
C GLY A 229 19.72 -13.94 10.44
N ASN A 230 18.48 -13.81 9.95
CA ASN A 230 17.89 -12.54 9.50
C ASN A 230 17.29 -11.70 10.64
N ILE A 231 17.29 -12.21 11.87
CA ILE A 231 16.86 -11.46 13.06
C ILE A 231 18.10 -10.79 13.64
N ALA A 232 18.31 -9.51 13.33
CA ALA A 232 19.48 -8.74 13.77
C ALA A 232 19.30 -8.11 15.17
N CYS A 233 18.05 -7.96 15.61
CA CYS A 233 17.70 -7.32 16.88
C CYS A 233 16.41 -7.93 17.45
N ASN A 234 16.12 -7.65 18.72
CA ASN A 234 14.88 -8.05 19.38
C ASN A 234 13.87 -6.90 19.35
N PRO A 235 12.75 -7.01 18.62
CA PRO A 235 11.75 -5.93 18.50
C PRO A 235 11.05 -5.58 19.82
N VAL A 236 10.92 -6.55 20.75
CA VAL A 236 10.24 -6.36 22.03
C VAL A 236 11.10 -5.55 23.01
N THR A 237 12.43 -5.77 23.00
CA THR A 237 13.38 -5.13 23.94
C THR A 237 14.26 -4.06 23.32
N ASN A 238 14.29 -3.97 21.98
CA ASN A 238 15.24 -3.20 21.18
C ASN A 238 16.71 -3.66 21.29
N ASP A 239 16.96 -4.85 21.88
CA ASP A 239 18.33 -5.36 22.01
C ASP A 239 18.94 -5.62 20.63
N GLY A 240 20.16 -5.14 20.41
CA GLY A 240 20.88 -5.23 19.14
C GLY A 240 21.03 -3.88 18.43
N CYS A 241 20.14 -2.92 18.69
CA CYS A 241 20.22 -1.57 18.14
C CYS A 241 21.03 -0.66 19.06
N THR A 242 22.26 -0.35 18.66
CA THR A 242 23.22 0.43 19.47
C THR A 242 23.08 1.94 19.32
N ASP A 243 22.48 2.38 18.22
CA ASP A 243 22.35 3.80 17.92
C ASP A 243 21.22 4.41 18.74
N LYS A 244 21.48 5.58 19.32
CA LYS A 244 20.48 6.25 20.17
C LYS A 244 19.29 6.69 19.31
N GLY A 245 18.10 6.21 19.68
CA GLY A 245 16.87 6.49 18.93
C GLY A 245 16.66 5.57 17.72
N ALA A 246 17.49 4.54 17.54
CA ALA A 246 17.18 3.47 16.60
C ALA A 246 16.11 2.53 17.18
N ALA A 247 15.26 2.00 16.30
CA ALA A 247 14.22 1.04 16.63
C ALA A 247 14.46 -0.28 15.88
N CYS A 248 14.28 -1.40 16.58
CA CYS A 248 14.24 -2.73 15.99
C CYS A 248 12.83 -2.98 15.46
N ASP A 249 12.68 -3.07 14.14
CA ASP A 249 11.39 -3.21 13.49
C ASP A 249 11.44 -4.31 12.40
N VAL A 250 10.28 -4.63 11.84
CA VAL A 250 10.12 -5.65 10.78
C VAL A 250 11.00 -5.29 9.59
N ALA A 251 11.73 -6.27 9.09
CA ALA A 251 12.49 -6.19 7.84
C ALA A 251 12.24 -7.44 7.00
N GLN A 252 12.73 -7.46 5.76
CA GLN A 252 12.56 -8.61 4.86
C GLN A 252 13.09 -9.91 5.50
N GLY A 253 12.17 -10.77 5.93
CA GLY A 253 12.47 -12.07 6.53
C GLY A 253 13.03 -12.05 7.96
N GLY A 254 12.81 -10.97 8.72
CA GLY A 254 13.26 -10.89 10.12
C GLY A 254 13.07 -9.50 10.73
N TYR A 255 14.08 -9.05 11.49
CA TYR A 255 14.07 -7.75 12.17
C TYR A 255 15.40 -7.05 11.98
N ALA A 256 15.36 -5.74 11.74
CA ALA A 256 16.54 -4.90 11.56
C ALA A 256 16.44 -3.61 12.38
N CYS A 257 17.60 -3.00 12.63
CA CYS A 257 17.67 -1.71 13.30
C CYS A 257 17.50 -0.58 12.29
N TYR A 258 16.44 0.19 12.43
CA TYR A 258 16.18 1.39 11.64
C TYR A 258 16.79 2.61 12.34
N PRO A 259 17.52 3.47 11.61
CA PRO A 259 18.18 4.64 12.19
C PRO A 259 17.15 5.68 12.68
N PRO A 260 17.52 6.58 13.62
CA PRO A 260 16.65 7.68 14.06
C PRO A 260 16.31 8.67 12.93
N PRO A 261 15.19 9.42 13.05
CA PRO A 261 14.32 9.52 14.23
C PRO A 261 13.24 8.44 14.31
N ASN A 262 13.05 7.87 15.51
CA ASN A 262 11.99 6.91 15.84
C ASN A 262 11.41 7.31 17.20
N ASP A 263 10.61 8.37 17.21
CA ASP A 263 10.21 9.06 18.44
C ASP A 263 8.71 8.94 18.74
N ASN A 264 7.90 8.40 17.83
CA ASN A 264 6.44 8.32 17.99
C ASN A 264 6.11 7.25 19.04
N ALA A 265 5.38 7.66 20.07
CA ALA A 265 5.02 6.80 21.19
C ALA A 265 3.89 5.83 20.82
N LEU A 266 3.64 4.85 21.71
CA LEU A 266 2.49 3.95 21.62
C LEU A 266 1.19 4.75 21.39
N CYS A 267 0.43 4.34 20.37
CA CYS A 267 -0.81 4.97 19.92
C CYS A 267 -0.69 6.38 19.33
N GLU A 268 0.51 6.84 18.98
CA GLU A 268 0.68 8.01 18.11
C GLU A 268 0.61 7.58 16.62
N PRO A 269 0.21 8.50 15.72
CA PRO A 269 0.28 8.27 14.29
C PRO A 269 1.69 7.90 13.84
N CYS A 270 1.82 7.11 12.78
CA CYS A 270 3.09 6.73 12.19
C CYS A 270 2.99 6.53 10.68
N GLY A 271 4.13 6.65 10.01
CA GLY A 271 4.27 6.57 8.56
C GLY A 271 5.23 7.64 8.05
N GLU A 272 5.42 7.71 6.74
CA GLU A 272 6.35 8.65 6.13
C GLU A 272 6.05 10.13 6.50
N ALA A 273 4.77 10.49 6.54
CA ALA A 273 4.33 11.85 6.86
C ALA A 273 4.37 12.17 8.37
N ASP A 274 4.14 11.16 9.22
CA ASP A 274 3.93 11.33 10.66
C ASP A 274 5.14 10.95 11.52
N GLY A 275 6.15 10.30 10.93
CA GLY A 275 7.33 9.78 11.61
C GLY A 275 7.20 8.30 12.00
N TYR A 276 8.27 7.76 12.58
CA TYR A 276 8.39 6.33 12.87
C TYR A 276 8.29 6.02 14.36
N CYS A 277 7.81 4.81 14.63
CA CYS A 277 7.50 4.32 15.96
C CYS A 277 8.74 4.09 16.82
N ALA A 278 8.66 4.47 18.09
CA ALA A 278 9.73 4.31 19.04
C ALA A 278 10.10 2.83 19.28
N ALA A 279 11.29 2.62 19.83
CA ALA A 279 11.77 1.30 20.24
C ALA A 279 10.74 0.51 21.08
N GLY A 280 10.50 -0.75 20.71
CA GLY A 280 9.48 -1.61 21.34
C GLY A 280 8.09 -1.51 20.71
N THR A 281 7.92 -0.67 19.69
CA THR A 281 6.66 -0.51 18.94
C THR A 281 6.91 -0.63 17.43
N THR A 282 5.83 -0.82 16.67
CA THR A 282 5.82 -0.92 15.19
C THR A 282 4.60 -0.21 14.62
N CYS A 283 4.68 0.21 13.36
CA CYS A 283 3.59 0.91 12.71
C CYS A 283 2.57 -0.07 12.14
N VAL A 284 1.34 -0.06 12.67
CA VAL A 284 0.26 -0.95 12.22
C VAL A 284 -0.96 -0.10 11.93
N ALA A 285 -1.44 -0.15 10.69
CA ALA A 285 -2.57 0.67 10.23
C ALA A 285 -2.41 2.18 10.55
N GLY A 286 -1.18 2.70 10.39
CA GLY A 286 -0.87 4.12 10.62
C GLY A 286 -0.78 4.54 12.08
N VAL A 287 -0.78 3.60 13.03
CA VAL A 287 -0.65 3.87 14.46
C VAL A 287 0.41 2.98 15.10
N CYS A 288 1.21 3.52 16.01
CA CYS A 288 2.22 2.72 16.70
C CYS A 288 1.57 1.72 17.68
N ALA A 289 1.85 0.43 17.48
CA ALA A 289 1.43 -0.67 18.33
C ALA A 289 2.63 -1.32 19.04
N ARG A 290 2.43 -1.86 20.24
CA ARG A 290 3.50 -2.50 21.02
C ARG A 290 3.77 -3.92 20.50
N TYR A 291 5.04 -4.32 20.41
CA TYR A 291 5.40 -5.72 20.21
C TYR A 291 5.17 -6.56 21.47
N CYS A 292 4.79 -7.83 21.30
CA CYS A 292 4.58 -8.77 22.39
C CYS A 292 5.06 -10.20 22.08
N CYS A 293 5.36 -10.93 23.14
CA CYS A 293 5.55 -12.38 23.11
C CYS A 293 4.33 -13.15 23.66
N ASP A 294 3.61 -12.55 24.60
CA ASP A 294 2.39 -13.10 25.19
C ASP A 294 1.48 -11.98 25.74
N ASP A 295 0.29 -12.34 26.19
CA ASP A 295 -0.72 -11.40 26.70
C ASP A 295 -0.24 -10.55 27.89
N GLY A 296 0.76 -11.02 28.64
CA GLY A 296 1.36 -10.27 29.74
C GLY A 296 2.03 -8.97 29.29
N ASP A 297 2.42 -8.88 28.01
CA ASP A 297 3.03 -7.70 27.41
C ASP A 297 2.02 -6.63 27.02
N CYS A 298 0.72 -6.90 27.11
CA CYS A 298 -0.32 -6.09 26.46
C CYS A 298 -1.29 -5.39 27.41
N GLY A 299 -0.97 -5.31 28.70
CA GLY A 299 -1.80 -4.56 29.66
C GLY A 299 -3.20 -5.17 29.79
N ALA A 300 -4.25 -4.43 29.42
CA ALA A 300 -5.62 -4.94 29.37
C ALA A 300 -6.00 -5.60 28.03
N GLY A 301 -5.13 -5.48 27.02
CA GLY A 301 -5.27 -6.11 25.71
C GLY A 301 -4.83 -7.56 25.68
N HIS A 302 -4.53 -8.05 24.48
CA HIS A 302 -3.95 -9.37 24.24
C HIS A 302 -2.87 -9.31 23.17
N CYS A 303 -2.04 -10.34 23.10
CA CYS A 303 -0.98 -10.45 22.11
C CYS A 303 -1.52 -11.14 20.86
N ASP A 304 -1.72 -10.36 19.79
CA ASP A 304 -2.17 -10.89 18.50
C ASP A 304 -0.95 -11.33 17.67
N GLN A 305 -0.79 -12.64 17.54
CA GLN A 305 0.24 -13.30 16.73
C GLN A 305 -0.32 -13.86 15.42
N GLU A 306 -1.63 -13.75 15.19
CA GLU A 306 -2.31 -14.38 14.07
C GLU A 306 -2.58 -13.36 12.96
N SER A 307 -3.06 -12.16 13.32
CA SER A 307 -3.37 -11.12 12.34
C SER A 307 -2.12 -10.49 11.72
N VAL A 308 -0.99 -10.56 12.41
CA VAL A 308 0.32 -10.12 11.89
C VAL A 308 1.29 -11.29 12.03
N THR A 309 1.56 -11.97 10.91
CA THR A 309 2.50 -13.09 10.89
C THR A 309 3.93 -12.56 10.97
N LEU A 310 4.46 -12.48 12.18
CA LEU A 310 5.83 -12.03 12.44
C LEU A 310 6.75 -13.20 12.80
N GLU A 311 8.02 -13.08 12.41
CA GLU A 311 9.03 -14.12 12.67
C GLU A 311 9.29 -14.30 14.16
N GLY A 312 9.54 -15.55 14.58
CA GLY A 312 9.94 -15.85 15.96
C GLY A 312 8.80 -15.82 16.99
N GLY A 313 7.53 -15.87 16.57
CA GLY A 313 6.39 -15.87 17.51
C GLY A 313 6.22 -14.54 18.23
N VAL A 314 6.58 -13.45 17.57
CA VAL A 314 6.25 -12.09 18.00
C VAL A 314 4.83 -11.78 17.53
N GLY A 315 4.09 -11.04 18.34
CA GLY A 315 2.82 -10.45 17.95
C GLY A 315 2.82 -8.95 18.21
N ILE A 316 1.63 -8.36 18.08
CA ILE A 316 1.36 -6.98 18.46
C ILE A 316 0.28 -6.92 19.53
N CYS A 317 0.39 -5.96 20.44
CA CYS A 317 -0.61 -5.75 21.47
C CYS A 317 -1.81 -5.02 20.91
N VAL A 318 -2.96 -5.69 20.94
CA VAL A 318 -4.23 -5.15 20.46
C VAL A 318 -5.22 -5.09 21.62
N ALA A 319 -6.13 -4.11 21.58
CA ALA A 319 -7.17 -3.96 22.57
C ALA A 319 -8.02 -5.24 22.65
N ALA A 320 -8.53 -5.56 23.84
CA ALA A 320 -9.49 -6.64 23.98
C ALA A 320 -10.77 -6.24 23.23
N GLY A 321 -11.01 -6.85 22.06
CA GLY A 321 -12.09 -6.47 21.13
C GLY A 321 -13.40 -6.17 21.85
N GLY A 322 -13.92 -4.97 21.61
CA GLY A 322 -15.21 -4.48 22.15
C GLY A 322 -16.42 -5.14 21.53
#